data_AF-A0A8W8M5S3-F1
#
_entry.id   AF-A0A8W8M5S3-F1
#
_cell.length_a   1.000
_cell.length_b   1.000
_cell.length_c   1.000
_cell.angle_alpha   90.00
_cell.angle_beta   90.00
_cell.angle_gamma   90.00
#
_symmetry.space_group_name_H-M   'P 1'
#
loop_
_entity.id
_entity.type
_entity.pdbx_description
1 polymer ?
#
loop_
_entity_poly.entity_id
_entity_poly.type
_entity_poly.pdbx_seq_one_letter_code
_entity_poly.pdbx_strand_id
1 'polypeptide(L)'
;ACGARYKTRPGLQYHYNHFHNGMIEDETVPSPRPPARASSRTAVLKSLVASSSGTVAEKSGRSGMDKRDISANNYCDFCLGDSEENKKSNQPEELVSCSDCGRSGHPTCLQFTANMIISVKKYPWQCIECKSCGLCGTSDNDDQLLFCDDCDRGYHMYCLNPPLSEPPEGNWSCHLCIEEFHGGKKPQGMQ
;
A
#
# COMPACT_ATOMS: atom_id res chain seq x y z
N ALA A 1 17.26 -12.69 3.72
CA ALA A 1 16.71 -11.47 4.34
C ALA A 1 16.32 -10.52 3.21
N CYS A 2 15.05 -10.13 3.12
CA CYS A 2 14.60 -9.08 2.20
C CYS A 2 15.24 -7.76 2.66
N GLY A 3 16.02 -7.11 1.80
CA GLY A 3 16.74 -5.88 2.11
C GLY A 3 15.87 -4.61 2.12
N ALA A 4 14.54 -4.74 2.14
CA ALA A 4 13.63 -3.60 2.06
C ALA A 4 13.63 -2.81 3.37
N ARG A 5 14.27 -1.64 3.36
CA ARG A 5 14.26 -0.67 4.47
C ARG A 5 13.09 0.29 4.30
N TYR A 6 11.89 -0.10 4.73
CA TYR A 6 10.77 0.83 4.87
C TYR A 6 10.96 1.68 6.14
N LYS A 7 10.95 3.01 6.00
CA LYS A 7 11.26 3.94 7.10
C LYS A 7 10.05 4.61 7.75
N THR A 8 8.97 3.87 8.02
CA THR A 8 8.09 4.17 9.16
C THR A 8 7.67 2.87 9.84
N ARG A 9 7.69 2.83 11.20
CA ARG A 9 7.32 1.62 11.97
C ARG A 9 5.91 1.08 11.63
N PRO A 10 4.89 1.92 11.38
CA PRO A 10 3.57 1.44 10.97
C PRO A 10 3.55 0.68 9.64
N GLY A 11 4.17 1.26 8.60
CA GLY A 11 4.20 0.68 7.26
C GLY A 11 5.00 -0.61 7.21
N LEU A 12 6.13 -0.65 7.94
CA LEU A 12 6.95 -1.86 8.09
C LEU A 12 6.18 -2.98 8.81
N GLN A 13 5.45 -2.66 9.89
CA GLN A 13 4.68 -3.67 10.63
C GLN A 13 3.54 -4.24 9.78
N TYR A 14 2.83 -3.41 9.00
CA TYR A 14 1.79 -3.89 8.10
C TYR A 14 2.35 -4.79 7.01
N HIS A 15 3.39 -4.35 6.30
CA HIS A 15 4.03 -5.14 5.25
C HIS A 15 4.53 -6.48 5.79
N TYR A 16 5.22 -6.46 6.94
CA TYR A 16 5.77 -7.68 7.54
C TYR A 16 4.69 -8.63 8.04
N ASN A 17 3.65 -8.14 8.71
CA ASN A 17 2.58 -8.97 9.26
C ASN A 17 1.70 -9.61 8.20
N HIS A 18 1.50 -8.95 7.05
CA HIS A 18 0.53 -9.39 6.05
C HIS A 18 1.17 -10.07 4.83
N PHE A 19 2.48 -9.90 4.59
CA PHE A 19 3.16 -10.47 3.42
C PHE A 19 4.35 -11.38 3.75
N HIS A 20 4.83 -11.43 5.00
CA HIS A 20 5.96 -12.27 5.42
C HIS A 20 5.63 -13.38 6.44
N ASN A 21 4.36 -13.65 6.74
CA ASN A 21 3.87 -14.86 7.44
C ASN A 21 4.80 -15.42 8.55
N GLY A 22 5.16 -14.59 9.55
CA GLY A 22 5.54 -15.07 10.89
C GLY A 22 6.86 -15.83 11.04
N MET A 23 8.00 -15.23 10.68
CA MET A 23 9.31 -15.67 11.18
C MET A 23 9.90 -14.66 12.17
N ILE A 24 9.36 -14.65 13.39
CA ILE A 24 10.19 -14.37 14.57
C ILE A 24 10.12 -15.65 15.40
N GLU A 25 11.08 -16.55 15.19
CA GLU A 25 11.36 -17.61 16.14
C GLU A 25 12.07 -16.96 17.33
N ASP A 26 11.34 -16.79 18.43
CA ASP A 26 11.92 -16.53 19.74
C ASP A 26 12.64 -17.82 20.19
N GLU A 27 13.96 -17.75 20.28
CA GLU A 27 14.78 -18.82 20.83
C GLU A 27 14.40 -19.05 22.30
N THR A 28 13.58 -20.07 22.59
CA THR A 28 13.77 -21.03 23.70
C THR A 28 12.59 -22.03 23.84
N VAL A 29 12.94 -23.31 24.03
CA VAL A 29 12.13 -24.49 24.52
C VAL A 29 11.51 -25.42 23.44
N PRO A 30 11.66 -26.78 23.55
CA PRO A 30 11.66 -27.69 22.39
C PRO A 30 10.28 -28.28 22.02
N SER A 31 10.10 -28.54 20.72
CA SER A 31 8.89 -29.16 20.14
C SER A 31 8.91 -30.70 20.12
N PRO A 32 7.76 -31.39 20.30
CA PRO A 32 7.60 -32.78 19.91
C PRO A 32 7.29 -32.91 18.41
N ARG A 33 7.91 -33.92 17.79
CA ARG A 33 7.99 -34.15 16.35
C ARG A 33 6.74 -34.86 15.78
N PRO A 34 6.20 -34.45 14.62
CA PRO A 34 5.30 -35.29 13.83
C PRO A 34 6.05 -36.04 12.71
N PRO A 35 5.55 -37.21 12.26
CA PRO A 35 6.26 -38.10 11.35
C PRO A 35 6.18 -37.66 9.88
N ALA A 36 7.23 -38.00 9.14
CA ALA A 36 7.43 -37.72 7.73
C ALA A 36 6.53 -38.57 6.82
N ARG A 37 6.18 -38.02 5.64
CA ARG A 37 5.89 -38.87 4.49
C ARG A 37 6.30 -38.23 3.15
N ALA A 38 7.01 -39.06 2.39
CA ALA A 38 7.60 -38.91 1.06
C ALA A 38 6.54 -38.55 -0.02
N SER A 39 6.79 -37.65 -0.97
CA SER A 39 7.64 -37.73 -2.18
C SER A 39 6.82 -37.97 -3.45
N SER A 40 7.27 -37.25 -4.50
CA SER A 40 7.28 -37.64 -5.92
C SER A 40 6.25 -36.98 -6.84
N ARG A 41 6.81 -36.62 -8.00
CA ARG A 41 6.34 -35.72 -9.05
C ARG A 41 5.59 -36.46 -10.17
N THR A 42 4.92 -35.62 -10.99
CA THR A 42 4.65 -35.72 -12.45
C THR A 42 3.64 -36.74 -12.96
N ALA A 43 2.59 -36.28 -13.67
CA ALA A 43 2.59 -36.17 -15.15
C ALA A 43 1.28 -35.56 -15.71
N VAL A 44 1.48 -34.86 -16.84
CA VAL A 44 0.62 -34.28 -17.89
C VAL A 44 -0.64 -35.08 -18.27
N LEU A 45 -1.70 -34.43 -18.77
CA LEU A 45 -2.45 -34.79 -20.01
C LEU A 45 -3.40 -33.63 -20.48
N LYS A 46 -3.70 -33.61 -21.79
CA LYS A 46 -4.14 -32.48 -22.66
C LYS A 46 -5.66 -32.29 -22.86
N SER A 47 -5.98 -31.04 -23.20
CA SER A 47 -7.09 -30.37 -23.93
C SER A 47 -8.22 -31.15 -24.61
N LEU A 48 -9.44 -30.58 -24.57
CA LEU A 48 -10.43 -30.49 -25.68
C LEU A 48 -11.42 -29.31 -25.42
N VAL A 49 -11.52 -28.29 -26.29
CA VAL A 49 -12.77 -27.54 -26.53
C VAL A 49 -12.85 -27.03 -27.97
N ALA A 50 -14.05 -27.10 -28.55
CA ALA A 50 -14.36 -26.84 -29.94
C ALA A 50 -14.80 -25.38 -30.19
N SER A 51 -14.56 -24.92 -31.43
CA SER A 51 -14.92 -23.60 -31.95
C SER A 51 -16.35 -23.53 -32.50
N SER A 52 -16.95 -22.34 -32.47
CA SER A 52 -17.78 -21.82 -33.57
C SER A 52 -17.95 -20.30 -33.49
N SER A 53 -18.15 -19.69 -34.67
CA SER A 53 -17.81 -18.31 -35.05
C SER A 53 -19.00 -17.35 -35.22
N GLY A 54 -18.69 -16.05 -35.34
CA GLY A 54 -19.49 -15.00 -36.03
C GLY A 54 -19.92 -13.86 -35.09
N THR A 55 -19.88 -12.57 -35.42
CA THR A 55 -19.76 -11.81 -36.68
C THR A 55 -19.26 -10.38 -36.38
N VAL A 56 -18.76 -9.69 -37.41
CA VAL A 56 -18.22 -8.32 -37.37
C VAL A 56 -19.30 -7.25 -37.52
N ALA A 57 -19.20 -6.15 -36.78
CA ALA A 57 -19.82 -4.87 -37.12
C ALA A 57 -19.00 -3.72 -36.49
N GLU A 58 -18.42 -2.90 -37.35
CA GLU A 58 -17.56 -1.77 -37.05
C GLU A 58 -18.38 -0.48 -37.03
N LYS A 59 -18.28 0.34 -35.96
CA LYS A 59 -18.49 1.80 -36.06
C LYS A 59 -17.62 2.57 -35.07
N SER A 60 -16.94 3.54 -35.68
CA SER A 60 -16.06 4.59 -35.16
C SER A 60 -16.63 5.38 -33.97
N GLY A 61 -15.78 5.59 -32.94
CA GLY A 61 -16.01 6.48 -31.81
C GLY A 61 -14.70 6.70 -31.05
N ARG A 62 -14.35 7.96 -30.80
CA ARG A 62 -13.08 8.43 -30.23
C ARG A 62 -12.65 7.64 -28.98
N SER A 63 -11.38 7.23 -28.94
CA SER A 63 -10.76 6.53 -27.80
C SER A 63 -10.72 7.43 -26.56
N GLY A 64 -11.74 7.32 -25.72
CA GLY A 64 -11.68 7.66 -24.30
C GLY A 64 -11.31 6.38 -23.56
N MET A 65 -10.20 6.40 -22.83
CA MET A 65 -9.77 5.28 -21.99
C MET A 65 -10.90 4.98 -21.00
N ASP A 66 -11.52 3.80 -21.10
CA ASP A 66 -12.56 3.33 -20.18
C ASP A 66 -12.04 3.41 -18.74
N LYS A 67 -12.51 4.42 -18.01
CA LYS A 67 -12.32 4.55 -16.57
C LYS A 67 -13.11 3.39 -15.95
N ARG A 68 -12.46 2.25 -15.71
CA ARG A 68 -13.03 1.20 -14.86
C ARG A 68 -13.41 1.89 -13.55
N ASP A 69 -14.70 1.90 -13.24
CA ASP A 69 -15.23 2.43 -11.99
C ASP A 69 -14.67 1.55 -10.85
N ILE A 70 -13.61 2.01 -10.20
CA ILE A 70 -12.98 1.30 -9.10
C ILE A 70 -13.87 1.55 -7.88
N SER A 71 -14.74 0.59 -7.57
CA SER A 71 -15.57 0.64 -6.38
C SER A 71 -14.71 0.47 -5.13
N ALA A 72 -14.87 1.38 -4.17
CA ALA A 72 -14.27 1.25 -2.85
C ALA A 72 -14.87 0.05 -2.09
N ASN A 73 -14.02 -0.67 -1.35
CA ASN A 73 -14.45 -1.70 -0.40
C ASN A 73 -15.17 -1.02 0.77
N ASN A 74 -16.26 -1.65 1.22
CA ASN A 74 -17.05 -1.20 2.36
C ASN A 74 -16.55 -1.76 3.71
N TYR A 75 -15.39 -2.42 3.73
CA TYR A 75 -14.79 -2.99 4.93
C TYR A 75 -13.30 -2.67 4.99
N CYS A 76 -12.76 -2.67 6.21
CA CYS A 76 -11.35 -2.45 6.52
C CYS A 76 -10.55 -3.74 6.32
N ASP A 77 -9.51 -3.72 5.49
CA ASP A 77 -8.64 -4.88 5.22
C ASP A 77 -7.85 -5.38 6.46
N PHE A 78 -7.83 -4.61 7.54
CA PHE A 78 -7.05 -4.90 8.75
C PHE A 78 -7.88 -5.54 9.87
N CYS A 79 -9.14 -5.13 10.00
CA CYS A 79 -10.01 -5.54 11.11
C CYS A 79 -11.35 -6.14 10.64
N LEU A 80 -11.61 -6.09 9.33
CA LEU A 80 -12.85 -6.55 8.67
C LEU A 80 -14.13 -5.82 9.14
N GLY A 81 -13.98 -4.70 9.87
CA GLY A 81 -15.07 -3.80 10.23
C GLY A 81 -15.41 -2.82 9.12
N ASP A 82 -16.64 -2.33 9.09
CA ASP A 82 -17.13 -1.30 8.17
C ASP A 82 -16.99 0.11 8.77
N SER A 83 -17.67 1.11 8.21
CA SER A 83 -17.65 2.49 8.71
C SER A 83 -18.34 2.68 10.06
N GLU A 84 -19.27 1.80 10.42
CA GLU A 84 -20.04 1.92 11.66
C GLU A 84 -19.30 1.29 12.85
N GLU A 85 -18.39 0.34 12.58
CA GLU A 85 -17.63 -0.30 13.64
C GLU A 85 -16.21 -0.71 13.21
N ASN A 86 -15.21 -0.01 13.74
CA ASN A 86 -13.84 -0.49 13.73
C ASN A 86 -13.66 -1.58 14.82
N LYS A 87 -13.43 -2.82 14.39
CA LYS A 87 -13.27 -3.99 15.29
C LYS A 87 -12.07 -3.92 16.24
N LYS A 88 -11.11 -3.00 16.05
CA LYS A 88 -9.98 -2.79 16.97
C LYS A 88 -10.30 -1.82 18.10
N SER A 89 -11.03 -0.74 17.81
CA SER A 89 -11.39 0.30 18.79
C SER A 89 -12.81 0.14 19.35
N ASN A 90 -13.65 -0.66 18.71
CA ASN A 90 -15.09 -0.79 18.94
C ASN A 90 -15.82 0.57 18.88
N GLN A 91 -15.41 1.42 17.93
CA GLN A 91 -16.00 2.73 17.68
C GLN A 91 -16.28 2.91 16.18
N PRO A 92 -17.28 3.74 15.81
CA PRO A 92 -17.49 4.12 14.42
C PRO A 92 -16.30 4.91 13.90
N GLU A 93 -15.81 4.54 12.73
CA GLU A 93 -14.68 5.19 12.09
C GLU A 93 -14.80 5.05 10.58
N GLU A 94 -14.73 6.17 9.86
CA GLU A 94 -14.84 6.19 8.40
C GLU A 94 -13.62 5.52 7.75
N LEU A 95 -13.86 4.79 6.65
CA LEU A 95 -12.81 4.14 5.88
C LEU A 95 -12.13 5.13 4.93
N VAL A 96 -10.83 4.95 4.73
CA VAL A 96 -10.07 5.56 3.63
C VAL A 96 -9.83 4.49 2.57
N SER A 97 -10.13 4.81 1.31
CA SER A 97 -10.11 3.86 0.21
C SER A 97 -9.08 4.22 -0.85
N CYS A 98 -8.34 3.22 -1.33
CA CYS A 98 -7.37 3.38 -2.40
C CYS A 98 -8.09 3.71 -3.71
N SER A 99 -7.65 4.79 -4.35
CA SER A 99 -8.24 5.27 -5.60
C SER A 99 -7.95 4.35 -6.80
N ASP A 100 -6.98 3.44 -6.69
CA ASP A 100 -6.54 2.57 -7.79
C ASP A 100 -7.05 1.13 -7.69
N CYS A 101 -7.23 0.62 -6.46
CA CYS A 101 -7.63 -0.78 -6.24
C CYS A 101 -8.86 -0.95 -5.35
N GLY A 102 -9.41 0.13 -4.78
CA GLY A 102 -10.61 0.09 -3.95
C GLY A 102 -10.41 -0.46 -2.53
N ARG A 103 -9.25 -1.04 -2.21
CA ARG A 103 -8.94 -1.51 -0.85
C ARG A 103 -9.11 -0.38 0.18
N SER A 104 -9.71 -0.72 1.31
CA SER A 104 -10.12 0.25 2.33
C SER A 104 -9.54 -0.10 3.69
N GLY A 105 -9.29 0.93 4.51
CA GLY A 105 -8.83 0.75 5.88
C GLY A 105 -9.26 1.90 6.77
N HIS A 106 -9.50 1.62 8.06
CA HIS A 106 -9.68 2.67 9.05
C HIS A 106 -8.37 3.45 9.24
N PRO A 107 -8.41 4.78 9.36
CA PRO A 107 -7.23 5.57 9.68
C PRO A 107 -6.43 5.06 10.89
N THR A 108 -7.09 4.67 11.98
CA THR A 108 -6.40 4.09 13.14
C THR A 108 -5.81 2.71 12.85
N CYS A 109 -6.45 1.89 12.02
CA CYS A 109 -5.90 0.60 11.59
C CYS A 109 -4.67 0.78 10.70
N LEU A 110 -4.65 1.84 9.88
CA LEU A 110 -3.54 2.29 9.06
C LEU A 110 -2.48 3.06 9.85
N GLN A 111 -2.76 3.38 11.12
CA GLN A 111 -1.93 4.18 12.03
C GLN A 111 -1.65 5.60 11.50
N PHE A 112 -2.65 6.21 10.86
CA PHE A 112 -2.55 7.59 10.37
C PHE A 112 -2.48 8.60 11.52
N THR A 113 -1.61 9.59 11.33
CA THR A 113 -1.56 10.77 12.19
C THR A 113 -2.74 11.71 11.87
N ALA A 114 -2.97 12.72 12.73
CA ALA A 114 -4.00 13.73 12.48
C ALA A 114 -3.80 14.45 11.13
N ASN A 115 -2.55 14.77 10.79
CA ASN A 115 -2.22 15.43 9.52
C ASN A 115 -2.51 14.51 8.33
N MET A 116 -2.19 13.22 8.43
CA MET A 116 -2.52 12.24 7.39
C MET A 116 -4.03 12.14 7.18
N ILE A 117 -4.83 12.04 8.25
CA ILE A 117 -6.30 11.96 8.17
C ILE A 117 -6.88 13.18 7.43
N ILE A 118 -6.37 14.37 7.72
CA ILE A 118 -6.77 15.60 7.04
C ILE A 118 -6.37 15.57 5.56
N SER A 119 -5.16 15.09 5.27
CA SER A 119 -4.58 15.11 3.93
C SER A 119 -5.22 14.10 2.99
N VAL A 120 -5.39 12.84 3.41
CA VAL A 120 -5.87 11.75 2.53
C VAL A 120 -7.30 11.96 2.03
N LYS A 121 -8.07 12.84 2.69
CA LYS A 121 -9.41 13.26 2.22
C LYS A 121 -9.36 14.31 1.09
N LYS A 122 -8.21 14.95 0.86
CA LYS A 122 -8.06 16.08 -0.09
C LYS A 122 -7.60 15.65 -1.48
N TYR A 123 -7.16 14.41 -1.65
CA TYR A 123 -6.59 13.93 -2.91
C TYR A 123 -6.81 12.42 -3.06
N PRO A 124 -6.67 11.85 -4.28
CA PRO A 124 -6.85 10.42 -4.50
C PRO A 124 -5.73 9.63 -3.82
N TRP A 125 -5.96 9.23 -2.56
CA TRP A 125 -5.01 8.42 -1.81
C TRP A 125 -4.83 7.03 -2.43
N GLN A 126 -3.60 6.54 -2.40
CA GLN A 126 -3.21 5.21 -2.86
C GLN A 126 -2.73 4.38 -1.67
N CYS A 127 -3.13 3.12 -1.57
CA CYS A 127 -2.57 2.19 -0.58
C CYS A 127 -1.09 1.89 -0.88
N ILE A 128 -0.41 1.23 0.07
CA ILE A 128 1.02 0.91 -0.05
C ILE A 128 1.38 0.18 -1.35
N GLU A 129 0.55 -0.78 -1.78
CA GLU A 129 0.77 -1.57 -3.00
C GLU A 129 0.54 -0.78 -4.30
N CYS A 130 -0.23 0.32 -4.23
CA CYS A 130 -0.54 1.16 -5.39
C CYS A 130 0.25 2.47 -5.38
N LYS A 131 1.13 2.68 -4.39
CA LYS A 131 1.75 3.99 -4.21
C LYS A 131 2.63 4.33 -5.41
N SER A 132 2.37 5.50 -5.97
CA SER A 132 3.18 6.09 -7.03
C SER A 132 3.89 7.35 -6.54
N CYS A 133 5.01 7.69 -7.17
CA CYS A 133 5.73 8.92 -6.88
C CYS A 133 4.94 10.13 -7.41
N GLY A 134 4.70 11.11 -6.55
CA GLY A 134 3.99 12.35 -6.90
C GLY A 134 4.74 13.29 -7.86
N LEU A 135 5.98 12.96 -8.26
CA LEU A 135 6.80 13.76 -9.18
C LEU A 135 6.94 13.10 -10.55
N CYS A 136 7.24 11.80 -10.62
CA CYS A 136 7.41 11.08 -11.88
C CYS A 136 6.19 10.23 -12.28
N GLY A 137 5.27 9.96 -11.35
CA GLY A 137 4.05 9.18 -11.57
C GLY A 137 4.25 7.67 -11.63
N THR A 138 5.48 7.15 -11.45
CA THR A 138 5.75 5.70 -11.49
C THR A 138 5.73 5.09 -10.09
N SER A 139 5.50 3.78 -10.03
CA SER A 139 5.60 2.95 -8.82
C SER A 139 6.82 2.03 -8.82
N ASP A 140 7.70 2.13 -9.83
CA ASP A 140 8.94 1.37 -9.93
C ASP A 140 9.93 1.79 -8.84
N ASN A 141 10.97 0.98 -8.53
CA ASN A 141 11.98 1.30 -7.51
C ASN A 141 11.33 1.69 -6.16
N ASP A 142 10.41 0.85 -5.70
CA ASP A 142 9.66 1.03 -4.46
C ASP A 142 10.56 1.07 -3.21
N ASP A 143 11.71 0.40 -3.27
CA ASP A 143 12.79 0.46 -2.26
C ASP A 143 13.36 1.88 -2.05
N GLN A 144 13.19 2.77 -3.03
CA GLN A 144 13.60 4.17 -2.98
C GLN A 144 12.44 5.15 -2.85
N LEU A 145 11.21 4.67 -2.66
CA LEU A 145 10.00 5.48 -2.55
C LEU A 145 9.72 5.85 -1.08
N LEU A 146 9.88 7.13 -0.74
CA LEU A 146 9.56 7.66 0.58
C LEU A 146 8.07 7.97 0.70
N PHE A 147 7.50 7.72 1.88
CA PHE A 147 6.14 8.17 2.21
C PHE A 147 6.23 9.37 3.15
N CYS A 148 5.46 10.41 2.85
CA CYS A 148 5.38 11.60 3.70
C CYS A 148 4.64 11.29 5.00
N ASP A 149 5.20 11.65 6.16
CA ASP A 149 4.59 11.39 7.48
C ASP A 149 3.35 12.25 7.79
N ASP A 150 3.08 13.26 6.95
CA ASP A 150 1.94 14.17 7.14
C ASP A 150 0.83 14.01 6.11
N CYS A 151 1.10 13.35 4.97
CA CYS A 151 0.05 13.09 3.99
C CYS A 151 0.05 11.69 3.41
N ASP A 152 1.09 10.88 3.61
CA ASP A 152 1.23 9.55 3.00
C ASP A 152 1.43 9.58 1.47
N ARG A 153 1.77 10.72 0.85
CA ARG A 153 2.20 10.74 -0.57
C ARG A 153 3.58 10.11 -0.77
N GLY A 154 3.76 9.43 -1.90
CA GLY A 154 5.00 8.78 -2.29
C GLY A 154 5.94 9.72 -3.06
N TYR A 155 7.24 9.67 -2.78
CA TYR A 155 8.28 10.41 -3.51
C TYR A 155 9.56 9.60 -3.60
N HIS A 156 10.05 9.33 -4.81
CA HIS A 156 11.37 8.72 -4.94
C HIS A 156 12.45 9.67 -4.43
N MET A 157 13.40 9.13 -3.68
CA MET A 157 14.54 9.89 -3.18
C MET A 157 15.29 10.64 -4.29
N TYR A 158 15.47 10.01 -5.46
CA TYR A 158 16.14 10.59 -6.62
C TYR A 158 15.27 11.58 -7.42
N CYS A 159 13.96 11.60 -7.20
CA CYS A 159 13.07 12.59 -7.82
C CYS A 159 13.02 13.91 -7.05
N LEU A 160 13.44 13.92 -5.78
CA LEU A 160 13.50 15.12 -4.96
C LEU A 160 14.56 16.11 -5.47
N ASN A 161 14.40 17.38 -5.09
CA ASN A 161 15.38 18.43 -5.38
C ASN A 161 15.70 19.23 -4.10
N PRO A 162 16.91 19.08 -3.52
CA PRO A 162 17.98 18.17 -3.95
C PRO A 162 17.60 16.68 -3.75
N PRO A 163 18.16 15.77 -4.57
CA PRO A 163 17.91 14.33 -4.42
C PRO A 163 18.54 13.80 -3.13
N LEU A 164 17.90 12.79 -2.54
CA LEU A 164 18.44 12.08 -1.38
C LEU A 164 19.14 10.80 -1.82
N SER A 165 20.31 10.52 -1.26
CA SER A 165 21.07 9.29 -1.51
C SER A 165 20.69 8.16 -0.56
N GLU A 166 20.14 8.51 0.60
CA GLU A 166 19.70 7.58 1.62
C GLU A 166 18.38 8.07 2.21
N PRO A 167 17.53 7.16 2.71
CA PRO A 167 16.26 7.60 3.26
C PRO A 167 16.53 8.42 4.53
N PRO A 168 15.68 9.40 4.87
CA PRO A 168 15.90 10.27 6.02
C PRO A 168 15.89 9.51 7.36
N GLU A 169 16.54 10.06 8.37
CA GLU A 169 16.36 9.63 9.76
C GLU A 169 15.18 10.35 10.42
N GLY A 170 14.38 9.62 11.17
CA GLY A 170 13.19 10.17 11.81
C GLY A 170 12.07 10.48 10.82
N ASN A 171 11.27 11.49 11.13
CA ASN A 171 10.14 11.88 10.31
C ASN A 171 10.59 12.69 9.08
N TRP A 172 9.87 12.52 7.98
CA TRP A 172 10.08 13.22 6.73
C TRP A 172 8.76 13.76 6.17
N SER A 173 8.81 15.01 5.69
CA SER A 173 7.67 15.66 5.05
C SER A 173 8.00 16.09 3.64
N CYS A 174 7.07 15.84 2.74
CA CYS A 174 7.15 16.38 1.40
C CYS A 174 6.98 17.91 1.40
N HIS A 175 7.42 18.53 0.31
CA HIS A 175 7.35 19.99 0.13
C HIS A 175 5.93 20.56 0.31
N LEU A 176 4.89 19.83 -0.07
CA LEU A 176 3.49 20.25 0.13
C LEU A 176 3.12 20.37 1.61
N CYS A 177 3.52 19.40 2.43
CA CYS A 177 3.23 19.40 3.86
C CYS A 177 4.10 20.40 4.62
N ILE A 178 5.32 20.68 4.16
CA ILE A 178 6.15 21.76 4.71
C ILE A 178 5.44 23.11 4.58
N GLU A 179 4.81 23.37 3.43
CA GLU A 179 4.01 24.58 3.22
C GLU A 179 2.71 24.56 4.03
N GLU A 180 1.98 23.44 4.02
CA GLU A 180 0.64 23.34 4.61
C GLU A 180 0.64 23.27 6.14
N PHE A 181 1.52 22.47 6.75
CA PHE A 181 1.51 22.18 8.19
C PHE A 181 2.67 22.80 8.96
N HIS A 182 3.77 23.16 8.28
CA HIS A 182 5.00 23.66 8.93
C HIS A 182 5.34 25.12 8.60
N GLY A 183 4.39 25.87 8.03
CA GLY A 183 4.54 27.30 7.76
C GLY A 183 5.68 27.64 6.80
N GLY A 184 5.99 26.74 5.87
CA GLY A 184 7.04 26.89 4.86
C GLY A 184 8.47 26.73 5.41
N LYS A 185 8.63 26.28 6.66
CA LYS A 185 9.95 26.05 7.26
C LYS A 185 10.06 24.58 7.66
N LYS A 186 11.17 23.96 7.27
CA LYS A 186 11.49 22.58 7.66
C LYS A 186 11.68 22.53 9.19
N PRO A 187 10.89 21.74 9.94
CA PRO A 187 11.02 21.62 11.38
C PRO A 187 12.41 21.14 11.80
N GLN A 188 12.87 21.57 12.97
CA GLN A 188 14.18 21.21 13.49
C GLN A 188 14.21 19.70 13.80
N GLY A 189 15.14 18.97 13.17
CA GLY A 189 15.23 17.51 13.29
C GLY A 189 14.39 16.73 12.26
N MET A 190 13.63 17.41 11.40
CA MET A 190 12.98 16.81 10.25
C MET A 190 13.93 16.88 9.05
N GLN A 191 14.10 15.76 8.35
CA GLN A 191 14.93 15.66 7.14
C GLN A 191 14.09 15.79 5.87
#